data_AF-A0A9D9GKY7-F1
#
_entry.id   AF-A0A9D9GKY7-F1
#
_cell.length_a   1.000
_cell.length_b   1.000
_cell.length_c   1.000
_cell.angle_alpha   90.00
_cell.angle_beta   90.00
_cell.angle_gamma   90.00
#
_symmetry.space_group_name_H-M   'P 1'
#
loop_
_entity.id
_entity.type
_entity.pdbx_description
1 polymer ?
#
loop_
_entity_poly.entity_id
_entity_poly.type
_entity_poly.pdbx_seq_one_letter_code
_entity_poly.pdbx_strand_id
1 'polypeptide(L)'
;MFPRFKKDVTIDFLNHKRVKNDGLEEQVYIKNNHEPIANREIWDKAQIIYAKNRDRFRGENKDSRKYAYQYPLSGMLVSLHL
;
A
#
# COMPACT_ATOMS: atom_id res chain seq x y z
N MET A 1 -3.50 -0.50 -10.96
CA MET A 1 -4.90 -0.51 -10.46
C MET A 1 -4.87 -0.18 -8.98
N PHE A 2 -5.12 1.08 -8.62
CA PHE A 2 -5.11 1.51 -7.22
C PHE A 2 -6.56 1.45 -6.69
N PRO A 3 -6.84 0.62 -5.67
CA PRO A 3 -8.17 0.58 -5.07
C PRO A 3 -8.49 1.89 -4.37
N ARG A 4 -9.76 2.32 -4.46
CA ARG A 4 -10.27 3.48 -3.72
C ARG A 4 -11.08 2.97 -2.53
N PHE A 5 -10.67 3.34 -1.33
CA PHE A 5 -11.42 3.11 -0.09
C PHE A 5 -12.10 4.41 0.36
N LYS A 6 -13.23 4.31 1.08
CA LYS A 6 -13.84 5.46 1.75
C LYS A 6 -12.94 5.89 2.90
N LYS A 7 -12.30 7.06 2.77
CA LYS A 7 -11.35 7.61 3.75
C LYS A 7 -12.02 8.25 4.95
N ASP A 8 -13.17 8.88 4.75
CA ASP A 8 -13.89 9.61 5.79
C ASP A 8 -15.37 9.22 5.80
N VAL A 9 -15.94 9.14 6.99
CA VAL A 9 -17.36 8.89 7.25
C VAL A 9 -17.98 10.15 7.87
N THR A 10 -19.19 10.47 7.46
CA THR A 10 -20.00 11.52 8.08
C THR A 10 -20.78 10.91 9.24
N ILE A 11 -20.42 11.27 10.46
CA ILE A 11 -21.07 10.75 11.68
C ILE A 11 -22.38 11.48 11.96
N ASP A 12 -22.41 12.78 11.65
CA ASP A 12 -23.54 13.66 11.91
C ASP A 12 -23.77 14.57 10.70
N PHE A 13 -24.99 14.50 10.16
CA PHE A 13 -25.42 15.22 8.97
C PHE A 13 -25.84 16.67 9.27
N LEU A 14 -26.27 16.99 10.49
CA LEU A 14 -26.60 18.38 10.86
C LEU A 14 -25.34 19.21 11.07
N ASN A 15 -24.32 18.61 11.69
CA ASN A 15 -23.07 19.30 12.03
C ASN A 15 -21.96 19.14 10.96
N HIS A 16 -22.26 18.49 9.83
CA HIS A 16 -21.31 18.18 8.74
C HIS A 16 -19.98 17.58 9.22
N LYS A 17 -20.00 16.85 10.34
CA LYS A 17 -18.78 16.33 10.97
C LYS A 17 -18.30 15.09 10.22
N ARG A 18 -17.09 15.16 9.68
CA ARG A 18 -16.41 14.05 8.99
C ARG A 18 -15.25 13.57 9.84
N VAL A 19 -15.13 12.26 10.00
CA VAL A 19 -14.05 11.60 10.74
C VAL A 19 -13.43 10.54 9.85
N LYS A 20 -12.14 10.27 10.04
CA LYS A 20 -11.46 9.18 9.32
C LYS A 20 -12.16 7.85 9.58
N ASN A 21 -12.27 7.05 8.52
CA ASN A 21 -12.89 5.74 8.58
C ASN A 21 -11.93 4.68 9.11
N ASP A 22 -11.56 4.77 10.39
CA ASP A 22 -10.71 3.80 11.08
C ASP A 22 -11.52 2.59 11.59
N GLY A 23 -12.47 2.10 10.76
CA GLY A 23 -13.38 1.00 11.09
C GLY A 23 -14.77 1.42 11.58
N LEU A 24 -15.16 2.68 11.39
CA LEU A 24 -16.50 3.19 11.72
C LEU A 24 -17.57 2.70 10.74
N GLU A 25 -17.24 2.59 9.46
CA GLU A 25 -18.04 1.93 8.43
C GLU A 25 -17.24 0.82 7.77
N GLU A 26 -17.93 -0.18 7.21
CA GLU A 26 -17.32 -1.26 6.45
C GLU A 26 -16.47 -0.70 5.29
N GLN A 27 -15.18 -1.00 5.30
CA GLN A 27 -14.27 -0.58 4.23
C GLN A 27 -14.46 -1.48 3.01
N VAL A 28 -15.41 -1.12 2.14
CA VAL A 28 -15.66 -1.88 0.91
C VAL A 28 -14.56 -1.61 -0.12
N TYR A 29 -13.87 -2.67 -0.54
CA TYR A 29 -12.82 -2.63 -1.55
C TYR A 29 -13.43 -2.51 -2.96
N ILE A 30 -13.54 -1.30 -3.49
CA ILE A 30 -14.11 -1.07 -4.82
C ILE A 30 -13.05 -1.36 -5.89
N LYS A 31 -13.20 -2.50 -6.58
CA LYS A 31 -12.40 -2.86 -7.76
C LYS A 31 -12.91 -2.08 -8.99
N ASN A 32 -11.99 -1.64 -9.85
CA ASN A 32 -12.26 -1.06 -11.19
C ASN A 32 -13.05 0.26 -11.19
N ASN A 33 -12.86 1.12 -10.17
CA ASN A 33 -13.56 2.40 -10.08
C ASN A 33 -13.14 3.45 -11.12
N HIS A 34 -12.08 3.21 -11.89
CA HIS A 34 -11.64 4.05 -13.00
C HIS A 34 -11.02 3.18 -14.08
N GLU A 35 -10.97 3.70 -15.29
CA GLU A 35 -10.25 3.07 -16.39
C GLU A 35 -8.80 2.79 -15.96
N PRO A 36 -8.28 1.59 -16.26
CA PRO A 36 -6.95 1.22 -15.83
C PRO A 36 -5.88 2.10 -16.50
N ILE A 37 -5.01 2.71 -15.70
CA ILE A 37 -3.89 3.57 -16.16
C ILE A 37 -2.98 2.84 -17.15
N ALA A 38 -2.82 1.52 -16.99
CA ALA A 38 -2.08 0.66 -17.89
C ALA A 38 -2.89 -0.61 -18.14
N ASN A 39 -2.76 -1.17 -19.34
CA ASN A 39 -3.41 -2.42 -19.70
C ASN A 39 -3.01 -3.53 -18.70
N ARG A 40 -3.97 -4.38 -18.33
CA ARG A 40 -3.80 -5.44 -17.34
C ARG A 40 -2.66 -6.38 -17.71
N GLU A 41 -2.54 -6.72 -18.99
CA GLU A 41 -1.46 -7.58 -19.48
C GLU A 41 -0.06 -6.98 -19.26
N ILE A 42 0.09 -5.67 -19.45
CA ILE A 42 1.37 -4.97 -19.26
C ILE A 42 1.70 -4.92 -17.76
N TRP A 43 0.69 -4.62 -16.92
CA TRP A 43 0.84 -4.65 -15.47
C TRP A 43 1.26 -6.03 -14.97
N ASP A 44 0.59 -7.08 -15.41
CA ASP A 44 0.88 -8.45 -14.97
C ASP A 44 2.29 -8.90 -15.42
N LYS A 45 2.69 -8.57 -16.66
CA LYS A 45 4.07 -8.79 -17.13
C LYS A 45 5.10 -8.05 -16.28
N ALA A 46 4.84 -6.78 -15.93
CA ALA A 46 5.73 -5.99 -15.08
C ALA A 46 5.85 -6.59 -13.67
N GLN A 47 4.76 -7.08 -13.09
CA GLN A 47 4.77 -7.76 -11.79
C GLN A 47 5.59 -9.06 -11.82
N ILE A 48 5.47 -9.85 -12.89
CA ILE A 48 6.29 -11.07 -13.07
C ILE A 48 7.79 -10.72 -13.13
N ILE A 49 8.14 -9.69 -13.90
CA ILE A 49 9.54 -9.22 -14.01
C ILE A 49 10.03 -8.72 -12.65
N TYR A 50 9.23 -7.92 -11.95
CA TYR A 50 9.55 -7.41 -10.62
C TYR A 50 9.80 -8.54 -9.62
N ALA A 51 8.92 -9.55 -9.57
CA ALA A 51 9.07 -10.70 -8.68
C ALA A 51 10.34 -11.49 -8.99
N LYS A 52 10.61 -11.77 -10.28
CA LYS A 52 11.85 -12.44 -10.72
C LYS A 52 13.10 -11.66 -10.33
N ASN A 53 13.08 -10.34 -10.51
CA ASN A 53 14.21 -9.49 -10.19
C ASN A 53 14.42 -9.39 -8.67
N ARG A 54 13.35 -9.26 -7.89
CA ARG A 54 13.42 -9.26 -6.42
C ARG A 54 14.21 -10.46 -5.91
N ASP A 55 13.94 -11.65 -6.43
CA ASP A 55 14.60 -12.87 -5.97
C ASP A 55 16.07 -12.96 -6.46
N ARG A 56 16.38 -12.41 -7.65
CA ARG A 56 17.75 -12.32 -8.18
C ARG A 56 18.64 -11.31 -7.43
N PHE A 57 18.08 -10.17 -7.06
CA PHE A 57 18.83 -9.07 -6.42
C PHE A 57 18.82 -9.13 -4.89
N ARG A 58 18.08 -10.06 -4.27
CA ARG A 58 18.01 -10.17 -2.80
C ARG A 58 19.32 -10.64 -2.15
N GLY A 59 20.29 -11.12 -2.94
CA GLY A 59 21.52 -11.73 -2.45
C GLY A 59 21.26 -13.00 -1.61
N GLU A 60 22.30 -13.76 -1.31
CA GLU A 60 22.18 -14.98 -0.48
C GLU A 60 21.78 -14.67 0.96
N ASN A 61 22.11 -13.45 1.42
CA ASN A 61 21.87 -13.02 2.77
C ASN A 61 20.43 -12.47 2.91
N LYS A 62 19.53 -13.34 3.40
CA LYS A 62 18.14 -12.99 3.74
C LYS A 62 18.02 -12.02 4.92
N ASP A 63 19.10 -11.81 5.67
CA ASP A 63 19.14 -10.94 6.84
C ASP A 63 19.34 -9.47 6.42
N SER A 64 18.22 -8.77 6.23
CA SER A 64 18.20 -7.34 5.92
C SER A 64 18.61 -6.47 7.11
N ARG A 65 18.78 -7.05 8.31
CA ARG A 65 19.15 -6.31 9.53
C ARG A 65 20.53 -5.68 9.44
N LYS A 66 21.43 -6.21 8.61
CA LYS A 66 22.75 -5.60 8.37
C LYS A 66 22.67 -4.17 7.82
N TYR A 67 21.59 -3.85 7.09
CA TYR A 67 21.31 -2.50 6.58
C TYR A 67 20.39 -1.69 7.51
N ALA A 68 19.75 -2.36 8.47
CA ALA A 68 18.83 -1.71 9.40
C ALA A 68 19.54 -0.81 10.42
N TYR A 69 20.86 -0.95 10.63
CA TYR A 69 21.63 -0.15 11.60
C TYR A 69 22.85 0.56 10.98
N GLN A 70 22.92 0.63 9.65
CA GLN A 70 24.12 1.16 8.96
C GLN A 70 24.31 2.66 9.15
N TYR A 71 23.23 3.42 9.35
CA TYR A 71 23.26 4.87 9.55
C TYR A 71 22.47 5.25 10.81
N PRO A 72 22.76 6.39 11.44
CA PRO A 72 21.92 6.93 12.49
C PRO A 72 20.48 7.05 11.97
N LEU A 73 19.51 6.55 12.76
CA LEU A 73 18.07 6.48 12.42
C LEU A 73 17.65 5.41 11.39
N SER A 74 18.57 4.60 10.84
CA SER A 74 18.18 3.41 10.08
C SER A 74 17.35 2.48 10.99
N GLY A 75 16.26 1.92 10.46
CA GLY A 75 15.36 1.04 11.21
C GLY A 75 14.31 1.74 12.10
N MET A 76 14.40 3.06 12.30
CA MET A 76 13.38 3.83 13.04
C MET A 76 12.16 4.20 12.17
N LEU A 77 12.24 3.99 10.86
CA LEU A 77 11.15 4.26 9.92
C LEU A 77 10.33 2.99 9.69
N VAL A 78 9.47 2.67 10.66
CA VAL A 78 8.38 1.70 10.48
C VAL A 78 7.17 2.50 10.02
N SER A 79 6.80 2.36 8.74
CA SER A 79 5.52 2.89 8.25
C SER A 79 4.38 2.06 8.84
N LEU A 80 3.97 2.39 10.07
CA LEU A 80 2.79 1.86 10.75
C LEU A 80 1.50 2.48 10.19
N HIS A 81 1.20 2.23 8.93
CA HIS A 81 -0.14 2.44 8.36
C HIS A 81 -0.53 1.16 7.61
N LEU A 82 -1.16 0.26 8.36
CA LEU A 82 -2.11 -0.73 7.85
C LEU A 82 -3.51 -0.23 8.19
#